data_AF-A0A535T0Y8-F1
#
_entry.id   AF-A0A535T0Y8-F1
#
_cell.length_a   1.000
_cell.length_b   1.000
_cell.length_c   1.000
_cell.angle_alpha   90.00
_cell.angle_beta   90.00
_cell.angle_gamma   90.00
#
_symmetry.space_group_name_H-M   'P 1'
#
loop_
_entity.id
_entity.type
_entity.pdbx_description
1 polymer ?
#
loop_
_entity_poly.entity_id
_entity_poly.type
_entity_poly.pdbx_seq_one_letter_code
_entity_poly.pdbx_strand_id
1 'polypeptide(L)'
;SPLRIGHSVTRDFIDADGVRNALRAAGLKFKDGLPDEKDLDRLVHVFAKSVIPGSDQVRGHRITLLDDVHAYEIGKALGGMLVASVTGRTTNYVSGGERNSHQGPPGGNIVAAVVRAES
;
A
#
# COMPACT_ATOMS: atom_id res chain seq x y z
N SER A 1 5.05 24.17 -0.98
CA SER A 1 5.75 23.19 -0.12
C SER A 1 6.79 22.45 -0.95
N PRO A 2 7.99 22.10 -0.45
CA PRO A 2 8.98 21.28 -1.17
C PRO A 2 8.58 19.80 -1.28
N LEU A 3 7.41 19.42 -0.76
CA LEU A 3 6.86 18.07 -0.81
C LEU A 3 5.55 18.05 -1.61
N ARG A 4 5.30 16.92 -2.27
CA ARG A 4 4.05 16.59 -2.94
C ARG A 4 3.52 15.26 -2.43
N ILE A 5 2.20 15.18 -2.25
CA ILE A 5 1.51 13.94 -1.89
C ILE A 5 0.67 13.45 -3.07
N GLY A 6 0.59 12.14 -3.23
CA GLY A 6 -0.35 11.46 -4.10
C GLY A 6 -0.90 10.23 -3.42
N HIS A 7 -2.04 9.74 -3.90
CA HIS A 7 -2.70 8.58 -3.31
C HIS A 7 -3.34 7.71 -4.39
N SER A 8 -3.64 6.49 -4.00
CA SER A 8 -4.40 5.51 -4.77
C SER A 8 -5.04 4.51 -3.81
N VAL A 9 -5.67 3.49 -4.37
CA VAL A 9 -6.17 2.32 -3.65
C VAL A 9 -5.44 1.05 -4.09
N THR A 10 -5.27 0.09 -3.19
CA THR A 10 -4.98 -1.31 -3.54
C THR A 10 -6.29 -2.09 -3.46
N ARG A 11 -6.53 -2.99 -4.42
CA ARG A 11 -7.77 -3.80 -4.51
C ARG A 11 -7.76 -5.01 -3.58
N ASP A 12 -6.58 -5.50 -3.23
CA ASP A 12 -6.34 -6.64 -2.34
C ASP A 12 -4.92 -6.54 -1.73
N PHE A 13 -4.50 -7.53 -0.94
CA PHE A 13 -3.16 -7.58 -0.32
C PHE A 13 -2.00 -7.85 -1.28
N ILE A 14 -2.27 -8.15 -2.55
CA ILE A 14 -1.27 -8.46 -3.56
C ILE A 14 -1.38 -7.52 -4.77
N ASP A 15 -2.05 -6.37 -4.61
CA ASP A 15 -2.24 -5.36 -5.63
C ASP A 15 -1.14 -4.30 -5.60
N ALA A 16 0.03 -4.69 -6.12
CA ALA A 16 1.19 -3.81 -6.23
C ALA A 16 0.95 -2.61 -7.17
N ASP A 17 -0.01 -2.69 -8.09
CA ASP A 17 -0.36 -1.56 -8.96
C ASP A 17 -0.93 -0.39 -8.16
N GLY A 18 -1.71 -0.66 -7.12
CA GLY A 18 -2.22 0.39 -6.24
C GLY A 18 -1.10 1.20 -5.60
N VAL A 19 -0.03 0.55 -5.16
CA VAL A 19 1.16 1.22 -4.60
C VAL A 19 1.89 2.02 -5.68
N ARG A 20 2.14 1.42 -6.86
CA ARG A 20 2.77 2.12 -7.99
C ARG A 20 1.97 3.36 -8.41
N ASN A 21 0.64 3.27 -8.43
CA ASN A 21 -0.23 4.38 -8.80
C ASN A 21 -0.17 5.51 -7.77
N ALA A 22 -0.06 5.21 -6.47
CA ALA A 22 0.15 6.24 -5.47
C ALA A 22 1.50 6.96 -5.64
N LEU A 23 2.57 6.22 -5.94
CA LEU A 23 3.90 6.80 -6.24
C LEU A 23 3.86 7.71 -7.48
N ARG A 24 3.20 7.27 -8.56
CA ARG A 24 3.02 8.07 -9.77
C ARG A 24 2.16 9.31 -9.52
N ALA A 25 1.07 9.17 -8.78
CA ALA A 25 0.21 10.28 -8.38
C ALA A 25 0.97 11.32 -7.53
N ALA A 26 1.92 10.87 -6.72
CA ALA A 26 2.80 11.75 -5.94
C ALA A 26 3.85 12.45 -6.81
N GLY A 27 4.13 11.93 -8.01
CA GLY A 27 5.00 12.55 -9.01
C GLY A 27 6.29 11.79 -9.30
N LEU A 28 6.47 10.56 -8.81
CA LEU A 28 7.58 9.71 -9.27
C LEU A 28 7.31 9.25 -10.71
N LYS A 29 8.35 9.22 -11.53
CA LYS A 29 8.29 8.81 -12.94
C LYS A 29 9.16 7.57 -13.11
N PHE A 30 8.53 6.44 -13.37
CA PHE A 30 9.18 5.16 -13.61
C PHE A 30 8.35 4.34 -14.60
N LYS A 31 8.95 3.33 -15.25
CA LYS A 31 8.31 2.50 -16.28
C LYS A 31 7.20 1.60 -15.69
N ASP A 32 6.64 0.69 -16.49
CA ASP A 32 5.52 -0.17 -16.08
C ASP A 32 5.87 -1.21 -14.99
N GLY A 33 7.17 -1.36 -14.66
CA GLY A 33 7.67 -2.26 -13.61
C GLY A 33 7.78 -1.63 -12.22
N LEU A 34 8.70 -2.19 -11.43
CA LEU A 34 9.12 -1.60 -10.15
C LEU A 34 9.97 -0.34 -10.41
N PRO A 35 9.86 0.69 -9.55
CA PRO A 35 10.77 1.82 -9.59
C PRO A 35 12.19 1.34 -9.24
N ASP A 36 13.20 1.92 -9.90
CA ASP A 36 14.59 1.69 -9.52
C ASP A 36 15.01 2.61 -8.35
N GLU A 37 16.24 2.43 -7.85
CA GLU A 37 16.75 3.24 -6.74
C GLU A 37 16.80 4.74 -7.05
N LYS A 38 17.00 5.14 -8.32
CA LYS A 38 17.02 6.56 -8.72
C LYS A 38 15.61 7.14 -8.72
N ASP A 39 14.63 6.35 -9.16
CA ASP A 39 13.21 6.74 -9.13
C ASP A 39 12.74 7.01 -7.69
N LEU A 40 13.27 6.25 -6.72
CA LEU A 40 12.92 6.31 -5.31
C LEU A 40 13.69 7.33 -4.48
N ASP A 41 14.72 7.99 -5.03
CA ASP A 41 15.56 8.95 -4.30
C ASP A 41 14.75 10.13 -3.72
N ARG A 42 13.62 10.43 -4.36
CA ARG A 42 12.67 11.46 -3.94
C ARG A 42 11.57 10.95 -3.01
N LEU A 43 11.45 9.64 -2.79
CA LEU A 43 10.44 9.08 -1.89
C LEU A 43 10.80 9.43 -0.45
N VAL A 44 9.88 10.11 0.23
CA VAL A 44 10.06 10.49 1.64
C VAL A 44 9.37 9.49 2.55
N HIS A 45 8.12 9.14 2.26
CA HIS A 45 7.35 8.21 3.07
C HIS A 45 6.15 7.63 2.33
N VAL A 46 5.64 6.51 2.83
CA VAL A 46 4.36 5.93 2.42
C VAL A 46 3.49 5.72 3.65
N PHE A 47 2.25 6.18 3.57
CA PHE A 47 1.19 5.91 4.53
C PHE A 47 0.20 4.94 3.90
N ALA A 48 -0.07 3.81 4.55
CA ALA A 48 -1.07 2.86 4.09
C ALA A 48 -2.03 2.49 5.22
N LYS A 49 -3.28 2.24 4.85
CA LYS A 49 -4.25 1.57 5.70
C LYS A 49 -4.35 0.12 5.23
N SER A 50 -4.25 -0.83 6.15
CA SER A 50 -4.34 -2.26 5.86
C SER A 50 -5.51 -2.88 6.61
N VAL A 51 -6.60 -3.14 5.91
CA VAL A 51 -7.88 -3.58 6.47
C VAL A 51 -8.06 -5.06 6.17
N ILE A 52 -8.57 -5.82 7.12
CA ILE A 52 -8.91 -7.23 6.88
C ILE A 52 -10.10 -7.26 5.91
N PRO A 53 -10.00 -7.99 4.77
CA PRO A 53 -11.05 -8.04 3.77
C PRO A 53 -12.32 -8.68 4.33
N GLY A 54 -13.48 -8.25 3.84
CA GLY A 54 -14.78 -8.82 4.24
C GLY A 54 -15.06 -10.22 3.68
N SER A 55 -14.18 -10.73 2.80
CA SER A 55 -14.24 -12.07 2.21
C SER A 55 -12.95 -12.81 2.51
N ASP A 56 -13.05 -14.14 2.65
CA ASP A 56 -11.91 -15.04 2.77
C ASP A 56 -11.29 -15.35 1.39
N GLN A 57 -11.64 -14.61 0.34
CA GLN A 57 -11.11 -14.81 -1.00
C GLN A 57 -10.25 -13.65 -1.47
N VAL A 58 -9.07 -13.98 -1.98
CA VAL A 58 -8.24 -13.08 -2.76
C VAL A 58 -8.13 -13.66 -4.16
N ARG A 59 -8.61 -12.91 -5.17
CA ARG A 59 -8.61 -13.30 -6.58
C ARG A 59 -9.22 -14.69 -6.84
N GLY A 60 -10.31 -15.01 -6.13
CA GLY A 60 -11.05 -16.27 -6.27
C GLY A 60 -10.48 -17.45 -5.47
N HIS A 61 -9.41 -17.25 -4.70
CA HIS A 61 -8.80 -18.29 -3.88
C HIS A 61 -8.96 -18.01 -2.39
N ARG A 62 -9.33 -19.04 -1.63
CA ARG A 62 -9.47 -18.96 -0.18
C ARG A 62 -8.12 -18.62 0.49
N ILE A 63 -8.17 -17.70 1.44
CA ILE A 63 -7.10 -17.35 2.38
C ILE A 63 -7.57 -17.62 3.82
N THR A 64 -6.64 -17.76 4.76
CA THR A 64 -6.95 -18.11 6.16
C THR A 64 -7.12 -16.90 7.07
N LEU A 65 -6.88 -15.68 6.59
CA LEU A 65 -6.73 -14.49 7.44
C LEU A 65 -7.97 -14.20 8.30
N LEU A 66 -9.18 -14.40 7.78
CA LEU A 66 -10.41 -14.10 8.53
C LEU A 66 -10.64 -15.02 9.73
N ASP A 67 -10.10 -16.23 9.67
CA ASP A 67 -10.24 -17.26 10.71
C ASP A 67 -9.05 -17.24 11.69
N ASP A 68 -8.03 -16.42 11.43
CA ASP A 68 -6.78 -16.41 12.20
C ASP A 68 -6.92 -15.56 13.48
N VAL A 69 -6.39 -16.09 14.59
CA VAL A 69 -6.39 -15.40 15.89
C VAL A 69 -5.47 -14.17 15.90
N HIS A 70 -4.50 -14.12 14.98
CA HIS A 70 -3.55 -13.02 14.79
C HIS A 70 -3.86 -12.19 13.54
N ALA A 71 -5.11 -12.22 13.06
CA ALA A 71 -5.50 -11.54 11.83
C ALA A 71 -5.16 -10.03 11.82
N TYR A 72 -5.20 -9.40 12.99
CA TYR A 72 -4.86 -7.99 13.18
C TYR A 72 -3.37 -7.72 12.87
N GLU A 73 -2.47 -8.51 13.46
CA GLU A 73 -1.02 -8.42 13.25
C GLU A 73 -0.63 -8.81 11.82
N ILE A 74 -1.19 -9.92 11.33
CA ILE A 74 -0.91 -10.44 9.99
C ILE A 74 -1.39 -9.44 8.93
N GLY A 75 -2.57 -8.84 9.09
CA GLY A 75 -3.08 -7.82 8.17
C GLY A 75 -2.15 -6.61 8.05
N LYS A 76 -1.60 -6.13 9.17
CA LYS A 76 -0.59 -5.05 9.15
C LYS A 76 0.70 -5.50 8.48
N ALA A 77 1.18 -6.71 8.77
CA ALA A 77 2.40 -7.24 8.16
C ALA A 77 2.26 -7.37 6.64
N LEU A 78 1.13 -7.91 6.14
CA LEU A 78 0.85 -8.03 4.71
C LEU A 78 0.85 -6.66 4.01
N GLY A 79 0.17 -5.66 4.59
CA GLY A 79 0.14 -4.30 4.04
C GLY A 79 1.53 -3.64 4.02
N GLY A 80 2.29 -3.76 5.10
CA GLY A 80 3.66 -3.25 5.20
C GLY A 80 4.60 -3.89 4.18
N MET A 81 4.51 -5.21 4.01
CA MET A 81 5.34 -5.95 3.05
C MET A 81 4.93 -5.71 1.60
N LEU A 82 3.64 -5.47 1.31
CA LEU A 82 3.21 -5.05 -0.02
C LEU A 82 3.91 -3.73 -0.41
N VAL A 83 3.88 -2.72 0.45
CA VAL A 83 4.56 -1.44 0.21
C VAL A 83 6.08 -1.61 0.11
N ALA A 84 6.68 -2.38 1.03
CA ALA A 84 8.11 -2.62 1.04
C ALA A 84 8.59 -3.39 -0.21
N SER A 85 7.79 -4.33 -0.72
CA SER A 85 8.14 -5.09 -1.93
C SER A 85 8.19 -4.22 -3.19
N VAL A 86 7.45 -3.10 -3.21
CA VAL A 86 7.42 -2.16 -4.35
C VAL A 86 8.48 -1.07 -4.21
N THR A 87 8.74 -0.60 -2.98
CA THR A 87 9.62 0.54 -2.73
C THR A 87 11.02 0.15 -2.26
N GLY A 88 11.24 -1.11 -1.88
CA GLY A 88 12.47 -1.52 -1.20
C GLY A 88 12.69 -0.84 0.16
N ARG A 89 11.66 -0.22 0.76
CA ARG A 89 11.75 0.52 2.03
C ARG A 89 10.81 -0.06 3.09
N THR A 90 11.34 -0.33 4.28
CA THR A 90 10.55 -0.67 5.48
C THR A 90 10.17 0.55 6.30
N THR A 91 10.71 1.74 5.96
CA THR A 91 10.34 3.03 6.54
C THR A 91 9.00 3.53 5.98
N ASN A 92 7.94 2.75 6.20
CA ASN A 92 6.57 3.08 5.85
C ASN A 92 5.69 3.02 7.10
N TYR A 93 4.59 3.77 7.09
CA TYR A 93 3.59 3.74 8.15
C TYR A 93 2.38 2.94 7.67
N VAL A 94 2.18 1.76 8.25
CA VAL A 94 0.99 0.95 8.01
C VAL A 94 0.17 0.87 9.28
N SER A 95 -1.00 1.51 9.24
CA SER A 95 -2.02 1.34 10.27
C SER A 95 -3.05 0.33 9.79
N GLY A 96 -3.79 -0.28 10.71
CA GLY A 96 -4.90 -1.15 10.37
C GLY A 96 -4.95 -2.44 11.15
N GLY A 97 -5.55 -3.46 10.54
CA GLY A 97 -5.91 -4.74 11.14
C GLY A 97 -7.37 -4.80 11.59
N GLU A 98 -8.12 -3.70 11.48
CA GLU A 98 -9.56 -3.74 11.80
C GLU A 98 -10.34 -4.48 10.71
N ARG A 99 -11.45 -5.12 11.11
CA ARG A 99 -12.45 -5.64 10.19
C ARG A 99 -13.35 -4.48 9.78
N ASN A 100 -13.40 -4.15 8.48
CA ASN A 100 -14.19 -3.03 7.92
C ASN A 100 -13.84 -1.63 8.50
N SER A 101 -12.99 -0.87 7.81
CA SER A 101 -12.52 0.43 8.30
C SER A 101 -13.39 1.64 7.91
N HIS A 102 -14.37 1.46 7.03
CA HIS A 102 -15.03 2.54 6.26
C HIS A 102 -14.05 3.47 5.51
N GLN A 103 -12.77 3.09 5.40
CA GLN A 103 -11.68 3.88 4.79
C GLN A 103 -11.18 3.15 3.54
N GLY A 104 -11.79 3.44 2.39
CA GLY A 104 -11.47 2.84 1.10
C GLY A 104 -12.66 2.10 0.48
N PRO A 105 -12.51 1.60 -0.76
CA PRO A 105 -13.54 0.78 -1.40
C PRO A 105 -13.68 -0.58 -0.68
N PRO A 106 -14.83 -1.27 -0.82
CA PRO A 106 -15.01 -2.61 -0.27
C PRO A 106 -13.89 -3.57 -0.71
N GLY A 107 -13.23 -4.21 0.27
CA GLY A 107 -12.12 -5.14 0.03
C GLY A 107 -10.77 -4.50 -0.32
N GLY A 108 -10.75 -3.19 -0.58
CA GLY A 108 -9.53 -2.45 -0.90
C GLY A 108 -9.00 -1.61 0.26
N ASN A 109 -7.82 -1.03 0.04
CA ASN A 109 -7.03 -0.30 1.02
C ASN A 109 -6.54 1.02 0.43
N ILE A 110 -6.42 2.07 1.24
CA ILE A 110 -5.87 3.35 0.78
C ILE A 110 -4.36 3.36 1.00
N VAL A 111 -3.63 3.88 0.02
CA VAL A 111 -2.18 4.11 0.08
C VAL A 111 -1.86 5.52 -0.42
N ALA A 112 -1.03 6.24 0.32
CA ALA A 112 -0.56 7.57 -0.01
C ALA A 112 0.97 7.64 0.06
N ALA A 113 1.58 8.31 -0.91
CA ALA A 113 3.02 8.51 -0.99
C ALA A 113 3.34 10.01 -0.91
N VAL A 114 4.38 10.34 -0.15
CA VAL A 114 4.95 11.68 -0.06
C VAL A 114 6.32 11.67 -0.71
N VAL A 115 6.55 12.62 -1.61
CA VAL A 115 7.80 12.76 -2.34
C VAL A 115 8.31 14.20 -2.29
N ARG A 116 9.60 14.40 -2.54
CA ARG A 116 10.15 15.73 -2.84
C ARG A 116 9.63 16.21 -4.19
N ALA A 117 9.14 17.45 -4.26
CA ALA A 117 8.69 18.08 -5.50
C ALA A 117 9.84 18.25 -6.50
N GLU A 118 9.55 18.35 -7.80
CA GLU A 118 10.57 18.77 -8.78
C GLU A 118 10.93 20.22 -8.50
N SER A 119 12.25 20.51 -8.54
CA SER A 119 12.79 21.86 -8.45
C SER A 119 12.27 22.76 -9.57
#